data_AF-A0A662R305-F1
#
_entry.id   AF-A0A662R305-F1
#
_cell.length_a   1.000
_cell.length_b   1.000
_cell.length_c   1.000
_cell.angle_alpha   90.00
_cell.angle_beta   90.00
_cell.angle_gamma   90.00
#
_symmetry.space_group_name_H-M   'P 1'
#
loop_
_entity.id
_entity.type
_entity.pdbx_description
1 polymer ?
#
loop_
_entity_poly.entity_id
_entity_poly.type
_entity_poly.pdbx_seq_one_letter_code
_entity_poly.pdbx_strand_id
1 'polypeptide(L)' 'MVNMQCEICGQEIRGRSQRVRIEGTTLEVCPKCAQHG' A
#
# COMPACT_ATOMS: atom_id res chain seq x y z
N MET A 1 9.39 -8.65 -13.98
CA MET A 1 9.25 -8.72 -12.52
C MET A 1 8.90 -7.32 -12.06
N VAL A 2 7.62 -7.05 -11.78
CA VAL A 2 7.19 -5.73 -11.30
C VAL A 2 6.87 -5.90 -9.84
N ASN A 3 7.86 -5.65 -8.98
CA ASN A 3 7.73 -5.74 -7.53
C ASN A 3 7.21 -4.39 -7.05
N MET A 4 5.88 -4.22 -7.08
CA MET A 4 5.24 -3.09 -6.39
C MET A 4 5.59 -3.23 -4.91
N GLN A 5 6.19 -2.22 -4.30
CA GLN A 5 6.52 -2.22 -2.87
C GLN A 5 5.59 -1.26 -2.15
N CYS A 6 5.17 -1.64 -0.94
CA CYS A 6 4.31 -0.83 -0.11
C CYS A 6 5.07 0.36 0.46
N GLU A 7 4.57 1.58 0.28
CA GLU A 7 5.19 2.79 0.84
C GLU A 7 5.13 2.86 2.38
N ILE A 8 4.21 2.13 3.01
CA ILE A 8 4.11 2.08 4.49
C ILE A 8 5.05 1.06 5.14
N CYS A 9 5.05 -0.19 4.66
CA CYS A 9 5.78 -1.28 5.31
C CYS A 9 6.99 -1.79 4.51
N GLY A 10 7.23 -1.27 3.31
CA GLY A 10 8.29 -1.74 2.40
C GLY A 10 8.07 -3.15 1.85
N GLN A 11 6.98 -3.85 2.20
CA GLN A 11 6.72 -5.19 1.71
C GLN A 11 6.31 -5.17 0.24
N GLU A 12 6.74 -6.20 -0.50
CA GLU A 12 6.29 -6.46 -1.86
C GLU A 12 4.78 -6.71 -1.90
N ILE A 13 4.07 -5.81 -2.58
CA ILE A 13 2.66 -5.91 -2.94
C ILE A 13 2.55 -7.00 -4.00
N ARG A 14 2.22 -8.20 -3.55
CA ARG A 14 1.87 -9.31 -4.44
C ARG A 14 0.40 -9.18 -4.84
N GLY A 15 0.14 -8.55 -5.98
CA GLY A 15 -1.21 -8.43 -6.56
C GLY A 15 -1.63 -6.99 -6.79
N ARG A 16 -2.82 -6.60 -6.30
CA ARG A 16 -3.35 -5.23 -6.43
C ARG A 16 -2.94 -4.38 -5.22
N SER A 17 -2.36 -3.21 -5.48
CA SER A 17 -2.22 -2.14 -4.51
C SER A 17 -3.59 -1.64 -4.04
N GLN A 18 -3.67 -1.22 -2.77
CA GLN A 18 -4.85 -0.63 -2.15
C GLN A 18 -4.60 0.87 -1.98
N ARG A 19 -5.55 1.70 -2.40
CA ARG A 19 -5.50 3.15 -2.17
C ARG A 19 -6.20 3.47 -0.86
N VAL A 20 -5.44 3.95 0.11
CA VAL A 20 -5.96 4.45 1.39
C VAL A 20 -5.68 5.93 1.55
N ARG A 21 -6.46 6.62 2.39
CA ARG A 21 -6.27 8.05 2.69
C ARG A 21 -5.75 8.19 4.12
N ILE A 22 -4.47 8.50 4.28
CA ILE A 22 -3.84 8.73 5.58
C ILE A 22 -3.47 10.22 5.65
N GLU A 23 -3.90 10.90 6.72
CA GLU A 23 -3.63 12.34 6.95
C GLU A 23 -4.05 13.26 5.77
N GLY A 24 -5.09 12.88 5.03
CA GLY A 24 -5.57 13.62 3.86
C GLY A 24 -4.80 13.36 2.57
N THR A 25 -3.73 12.57 2.61
CA THR A 25 -2.95 12.12 1.46
C THR A 25 -3.41 10.73 1.02
N THR A 26 -3.54 10.51 -0.29
CA THR A 26 -3.91 9.20 -0.83
C THR A 26 -2.62 8.42 -1.12
N LEU A 27 -2.43 7.28 -0.46
CA LEU A 27 -1.24 6.44 -0.56
C LEU A 27 -1.62 5.05 -1.10
N GLU A 28 -0.72 4.48 -1.91
CA GLU A 28 -0.84 3.11 -2.40
C GLU A 28 -0.04 2.15 -1.53
N VAL A 29 -0.77 1.22 -0.91
CA VAL A 29 -0.25 0.38 0.15
C VAL A 29 -0.63 -1.07 -0.10
N CYS A 30 0.07 -2.00 0.53
CA CYS A 30 -0.31 -3.40 0.49
C CYS A 30 -1.66 -3.61 1.20
N PRO A 31 -2.44 -4.64 0.86
CA PRO A 31 -3.71 -4.94 1.52
C PRO A 31 -3.61 -5.07 3.05
N LYS A 32 -2.42 -5.42 3.57
CA LYS A 32 -2.15 -5.46 5.01
C LYS A 32 -2.11 -4.06 5.63
N CYS A 33 -1.40 -3.13 5.00
CA CYS A 33 -1.37 -1.72 5.43
C CYS A 33 -2.69 -1.00 5.12
N ALA A 34 -3.45 -1.48 4.15
CA ALA A 34 -4.74 -0.91 3.78
C ALA A 34 -5.77 -0.97 4.92
N GLN A 35 -5.64 -1.93 5.86
CA GLN A 35 -6.53 -1.97 7.02
C GLN A 35 -6.27 -0.85 8.04
N HIS A 36 -5.13 -0.16 7.94
CA HIS A 36 -4.72 0.89 8.88
C HIS A 36 -5.11 2.31 8.42
N GLY A 37 -5.61 2.46 7.18
CA GLY A 37 -6.03 3.73 6.61
C GLY A 37 -7.52 4.02 6.81
#